data_AF-B2ZKD3-F1
#
_entry.id   AF-B2ZKD3-F1
#
_cell.length_a   1.000
_cell.length_b   1.000
_cell.length_c   1.000
_cell.angle_alpha   90.00
_cell.angle_beta   90.00
_cell.angle_gamma   90.00
#
_symmetry.space_group_name_H-M   'P 1'
#
loop_
_entity.id
_entity.type
_entity.pdbx_description
1 polymer ?
#
loop_
_entity_poly.entity_id
_entity_poly.type
_entity_poly.pdbx_seq_one_letter_code
_entity_poly.pdbx_strand_id
1 'polypeptide(L)' 'GLEAAGKLKDSGLSNVVFHQLDIKDPTSISRFTKFIESQFEKLDILVNNAAENGLIVNYDEFR' A
#
# COMPACT_ATOMS: atom_id res chain seq x y z
N GLY A 1 5.02 -1.85 -10.76
CA GLY A 1 3.67 -1.93 -10.16
C GLY A 1 2.62 -2.25 -11.22
N LEU A 2 2.24 -1.25 -12.02
CA LEU A 2 1.19 -1.38 -13.02
C LEU A 2 1.43 -2.51 -14.04
N GLU A 3 2.64 -2.64 -14.58
CA GLU A 3 2.98 -3.73 -15.52
C GLU A 3 2.81 -5.13 -14.88
N ALA A 4 3.25 -5.29 -13.64
CA ALA A 4 3.11 -6.56 -12.91
C ALA A 4 1.63 -6.90 -12.67
N ALA A 5 0.81 -5.91 -12.31
CA ALA A 5 -0.64 -6.09 -12.19
C ALA A 5 -1.27 -6.52 -13.53
N GLY A 6 -0.79 -5.99 -14.67
CA GLY A 6 -1.18 -6.42 -16.00
C GLY A 6 -0.86 -7.89 -16.27
N LYS A 7 0.39 -8.31 -16.03
CA LYS A 7 0.82 -9.70 -16.21
C LYS A 7 0.02 -10.68 -15.33
N LEU A 8 -0.34 -10.29 -14.11
CA LEU A 8 -1.20 -11.09 -13.24
C LEU A 8 -2.61 -11.25 -13.82
N LYS A 9 -3.18 -10.19 -14.41
CA LYS A 9 -4.46 -10.28 -15.13
C LYS A 9 -4.36 -11.20 -16.34
N ASP A 10 -3.30 -11.06 -17.13
CA ASP A 10 -3.05 -11.91 -18.31
C ASP A 10 -2.87 -13.39 -17.91
N SER A 11 -2.40 -13.66 -16.68
CA SER A 11 -2.31 -15.01 -16.12
C SER A 11 -3.66 -15.60 -15.64
N GLY A 12 -4.77 -14.87 -15.81
CA GLY A 12 -6.13 -15.33 -15.47
C GLY A 12 -6.69 -14.78 -14.14
N LEU A 13 -5.97 -13.90 -13.44
CA LEU A 13 -6.47 -13.29 -12.20
C LEU A 13 -7.31 -12.05 -12.50
N SER A 14 -8.63 -12.15 -12.39
CA SER A 14 -9.55 -11.04 -12.68
C SER A 14 -9.55 -9.92 -11.62
N ASN A 15 -9.25 -10.26 -10.36
CA ASN A 15 -9.42 -9.36 -9.21
C ASN A 15 -8.11 -8.68 -8.79
N VAL A 16 -7.37 -8.17 -9.78
CA VAL A 16 -6.10 -7.47 -9.54
C VAL A 16 -6.31 -5.97 -9.77
N VAL A 17 -6.01 -5.15 -8.77
CA VAL A 17 -6.08 -3.69 -8.89
C VAL A 17 -4.75 -3.09 -8.52
N PHE A 18 -4.31 -2.10 -9.30
CA PHE A 18 -3.12 -1.31 -8.99
C PHE A 18 -3.57 0.07 -8.51
N HIS A 19 -3.11 0.47 -7.33
CA HIS A 19 -3.22 1.82 -6.82
C HIS A 19 -1.84 2.25 -6.32
N GLN A 20 -1.37 3.42 -6.74
CA GLN A 20 -0.09 3.93 -6.27
C GLN A 20 -0.20 4.34 -4.80
N LEU A 21 0.83 4.03 -4.01
CA LEU A 21 0.98 4.44 -2.63
C LEU A 21 2.44 4.87 -2.44
N ASP A 22 2.63 6.08 -1.93
CA ASP A 22 3.89 6.56 -1.39
C ASP A 22 3.72 6.67 0.12
N ILE A 23 4.42 5.82 0.86
CA ILE A 23 4.31 5.72 2.32
C ILE A 23 4.98 6.89 3.06
N LYS A 24 5.71 7.76 2.35
CA LYS A 24 6.31 8.99 2.91
C LYS A 24 5.47 10.23 2.66
N ASP A 25 4.46 10.15 1.81
CA ASP A 25 3.55 11.26 1.50
C ASP A 25 2.18 11.05 2.17
N PRO A 26 1.83 11.84 3.20
CA PRO A 26 0.52 11.79 3.84
C PRO A 26 -0.67 11.95 2.88
N THR A 27 -0.49 12.71 1.79
CA THR A 27 -1.53 12.90 0.78
C THR A 27 -1.77 11.62 -0.01
N SER A 28 -0.69 10.94 -0.40
CA SER A 28 -0.73 9.64 -1.07
C SER A 28 -1.39 8.57 -0.17
N ILE A 29 -1.03 8.54 1.12
CA ILE A 29 -1.66 7.66 2.11
C ILE A 29 -3.17 7.92 2.21
N SER A 30 -3.58 9.19 2.38
CA SER A 30 -5.01 9.54 2.49
C SER A 30 -5.82 9.18 1.24
N ARG A 31 -5.23 9.30 0.04
CA ARG A 31 -5.87 8.87 -1.20
C ARG A 31 -6.03 7.35 -1.24
N PHE A 32 -5.00 6.59 -0.84
CA PHE A 32 -5.05 5.14 -0.80
C PHE A 32 -6.08 4.62 0.23
N THR A 33 -6.14 5.19 1.43
CA THR A 33 -7.12 4.74 2.44
C THR A 33 -8.56 4.96 1.97
N LYS A 34 -8.86 6.14 1.40
CA LYS A 34 -10.18 6.42 0.82
C LYS A 34 -10.54 5.47 -0.31
N PHE A 35 -9.56 5.12 -1.15
CA PHE A 35 -9.76 4.14 -2.20
C PHE A 35 -10.17 2.79 -1.62
N ILE A 36 -9.44 2.27 -0.63
CA ILE A 36 -9.75 0.99 0.02
C ILE A 36 -11.15 0.99 0.66
N GLU A 37 -11.47 2.02 1.45
CA GLU A 37 -12.78 2.16 2.09
C GLU A 37 -13.91 2.19 1.05
N SER A 38 -13.73 2.90 -0.06
CA SER A 38 -14.77 3.03 -1.10
C SER A 38 -15.00 1.77 -1.94
N GLN A 39 -13.95 0.98 -2.17
CA GLN A 39 -14.01 -0.17 -3.08
C GLN A 39 -14.17 -1.51 -2.36
N PHE A 40 -13.63 -1.62 -1.14
CA PHE A 40 -13.48 -2.90 -0.44
C PHE A 40 -13.96 -2.87 1.02
N GLU A 41 -14.39 -1.72 1.54
CA GLU A 41 -14.83 -1.48 2.93
C GLU A 41 -13.69 -1.59 3.97
N LYS A 42 -12.88 -2.66 3.91
CA LYS A 42 -11.76 -2.91 4.83
C LYS A 42 -10.62 -3.65 4.15
N LEU A 43 -9.48 -3.73 4.84
CA LEU A 43 -8.33 -4.56 4.47
C LEU A 43 -8.07 -5.62 5.54
N ASP A 44 -8.21 -6.90 5.19
CA ASP A 44 -7.97 -8.00 6.13
C ASP A 44 -6.48 -8.35 6.29
N ILE A 45 -5.70 -8.24 5.19
CA ILE A 45 -4.28 -8.59 5.16
C ILE A 45 -3.50 -7.50 4.44
N LEU A 46 -2.46 -6.98 5.11
CA LEU A 46 -1.49 -6.04 4.53
C LEU A 46 -0.10 -6.68 4.46
N VAL A 47 0.46 -6.80 3.26
CA VAL A 47 1.84 -7.22 3.05
C VAL A 47 2.69 -5.99 2.75
N ASN A 48 3.57 -5.60 3.69
CA ASN A 48 4.50 -4.49 3.50
C ASN A 48 5.79 -4.99 2.82
N ASN A 49 5.99 -4.63 1.56
CA ASN A 49 7.23 -4.89 0.81
C ASN A 49 7.87 -3.58 0.30
N ALA A 50 7.79 -2.51 1.10
CA ALA A 50 8.36 -1.21 0.73
C ALA A 50 9.85 -1.07 1.08
N ALA A 51 10.44 -2.04 1.78
CA ALA A 51 11.80 -1.98 2.33
C ALA A 51 12.08 -0.70 3.16
N GLU A 52 11.02 -0.13 3.76
CA GLU A 52 11.09 1.03 4.65
C GLU A 52 11.02 0.56 6.11
N ASN A 53 11.74 1.24 6.99
CA ASN A 53 11.68 0.98 8.41
C ASN A 53 10.29 1.38 8.94
N GLY A 54 9.48 0.39 9.33
CA GLY A 54 8.18 0.62 9.96
C GLY A 54 8.24 1.13 11.41
N LEU A 55 9.45 1.42 11.91
CA LEU A 55 9.69 1.91 13.27
C LEU A 55 9.99 3.40 13.22
N ILE A 56 9.15 4.19 13.89
CA ILE A 56 9.49 5.55 14.26
C ILE A 56 10.29 5.45 15.55
N VAL A 57 11.61 5.56 15.46
CA VAL A 57 12.49 5.54 16.63
C VAL A 57 12.67 6.98 17.11
N ASN A 58 12.18 7.28 18.31
CA ASN A 58 12.49 8.54 18.98
C ASN A 58 13.87 8.42 19.63
N TYR A 59 14.91 8.92 18.96
CA TYR A 59 16.28 8.87 19.48
C TYR A 59 16.47 9.71 20.75
N ASP A 60 15.62 10.72 20.98
CA ASP A 60 15.71 11.60 22.15
C ASP A 60 15.28 10.90 23.45
N GLU A 61 14.57 9.76 23.37
CA GLU A 61 14.19 8.93 24.54
C GLU A 61 15.30 7.96 25.00
N PHE A 62 16.37 7.80 24.23
CA PHE A 62 17.51 6.93 24.56
C PHE A 62 18.70 7.68 25.17
N ARG A 63 18.53 8.97 25.47
CA ARG A 63 19.55 9.83 26.09
C ARG A 63 19.22 10.08 27.56
#